data_AF-A0A0V1B6W3-F1
#
_entry.id   AF-A0A0V1B6W3-F1
#
_cell.length_a   1.000
_cell.length_b   1.000
_cell.length_c   1.000
_cell.angle_alpha   90.00
_cell.angle_beta   90.00
_cell.angle_gamma   90.00
#
_symmetry.space_group_name_H-M   'P 1'
#
loop_
_entity.id
_entity.type
_entity.pdbx_description
1 polymer ?
#
loop_
_entity_poly.entity_id
_entity_poly.type
_entity_poly.pdbx_seq_one_letter_code
_entity_poly.pdbx_strand_id
1 'polypeptide(L)'
;MVFAFRIRALFAQKWVADCAVGFALVVGLVSVVCRRIDRQLCIFESIFCNCTRSGCGISDHGPERFICETRGGCMRSLKMTESGDIEEHYDCVIAEHWYPPERPLGCYVNRYFQHLNAIGCCRDESFCASKLNVSFSPKWEEDPPDESESTSTEEKDSIEIWPVLVYVMSSICILASCVFVVFTIQLHIRRRRRAKQDYTRELSDPLIDNEVLEIRSILDELDLTTFDFASTGSGSGLPLLVQITIARQIQLQHVIGCGRFGEVWLGNWKGENVAVKIFSTVDEKSWFREVEIYQTTMLRHENLLGFIAADNKDAGLMTQLWLVTEYQPRGSLYDVLTKETLDMQAMFKMGRTIANGLAFLHSEVGGTHYKPAIAHRDLKSKNILVRSNGTCCIADLGLAVRYFSTCGTIDMPDNTKAGTRRYLAPEVLDGTMNFNHFDSYRRADMYSLGLVLWELCRRTLINGSCDKYELPYYDCVSMDPTVDEMRECVVVAGRRPQTSDNWATHPTMSVMMRMMRECWTANAAARLTALRVKKSIDALSAFVAESA
;
A
#
# COMPACT_ATOMS: atom_id res chain seq x y z
N MET A 1 -10.99 55.65 19.59
CA MET A 1 -11.21 54.80 18.40
C MET A 1 -10.05 54.84 17.37
N VAL A 2 -9.29 55.93 17.27
CA VAL A 2 -8.17 56.08 16.29
C VAL A 2 -6.85 55.39 16.74
N PHE A 3 -6.62 55.22 18.05
CA PHE A 3 -5.40 54.60 18.58
C PHE A 3 -5.35 53.06 18.39
N ALA A 4 -6.51 52.40 18.46
CA ALA A 4 -6.63 50.96 18.27
C ALA A 4 -6.44 50.52 16.80
N PHE A 5 -6.72 51.41 15.85
CA PHE A 5 -6.57 51.13 14.42
C PHE A 5 -5.10 51.19 13.95
N ARG A 6 -4.29 52.09 14.52
CA ARG A 6 -2.85 52.17 14.20
C ARG A 6 -2.06 50.97 14.71
N ILE A 7 -2.44 50.39 15.84
CA ILE A 7 -1.78 49.18 16.41
C ILE A 7 -2.12 47.94 15.57
N ARG A 8 -3.36 47.82 15.07
CA ARG A 8 -3.75 46.71 14.17
C ARG A 8 -3.07 46.77 12.80
N ALA A 9 -2.84 47.97 12.26
CA ALA A 9 -2.13 48.15 10.98
C ALA A 9 -0.63 47.80 11.08
N LEU A 10 0.02 48.16 12.19
CA LEU A 10 1.42 47.80 12.45
C LEU A 10 1.62 46.30 12.69
N PHE A 11 0.67 45.63 13.35
CA PHE A 11 0.69 44.16 13.49
C PHE A 11 0.45 43.44 12.17
N ALA A 12 -0.43 43.96 11.31
CA ALA A 12 -0.70 43.36 9.99
C ALA A 12 0.48 43.50 9.02
N GLN A 13 1.18 44.64 9.01
CA GLN A 13 2.41 44.81 8.21
C GLN A 13 3.56 43.93 8.71
N LYS A 14 3.67 43.73 10.03
CA LYS A 14 4.67 42.83 10.62
C LYS A 14 4.36 41.36 10.33
N TRP A 15 3.08 40.96 10.38
CA TRP A 15 2.64 39.61 10.02
C TRP A 15 2.83 39.28 8.54
N VAL A 16 2.58 40.22 7.62
CA VAL A 16 2.79 40.02 6.19
C VAL A 16 4.29 39.94 5.85
N ALA A 17 5.14 40.71 6.55
CA ALA A 17 6.59 40.61 6.44
C ALA A 17 7.12 39.29 7.02
N ASP A 18 6.62 38.86 8.18
CA ASP A 18 7.01 37.59 8.83
C ASP A 18 6.51 36.37 8.05
N CYS A 19 5.34 36.45 7.40
CA CYS A 19 4.85 35.42 6.47
C CYS A 19 5.62 35.42 5.15
N ALA A 20 6.04 36.56 4.61
CA ALA A 20 6.87 36.61 3.41
C ALA A 20 8.29 36.06 3.67
N VAL A 21 8.86 36.34 4.85
CA VAL A 21 10.13 35.77 5.32
C VAL A 21 9.98 34.27 5.60
N GLY A 22 8.86 33.84 6.20
CA GLY A 22 8.54 32.43 6.42
C GLY A 22 8.31 31.65 5.12
N PHE A 23 7.65 32.24 4.12
CA PHE A 23 7.44 31.63 2.82
C PHE A 23 8.74 31.61 2.00
N ALA A 24 9.59 32.64 2.10
CA ALA A 24 10.93 32.65 1.50
C ALA A 24 11.88 31.64 2.17
N LEU A 25 11.76 31.42 3.49
CA LEU A 25 12.50 30.39 4.23
C LEU A 25 11.99 28.99 3.88
N VAL A 26 10.68 28.79 3.69
CA VAL A 26 10.11 27.50 3.30
C VAL A 26 10.39 27.20 1.82
N VAL A 27 10.30 28.16 0.91
CA VAL A 27 10.72 28.00 -0.50
C VAL A 27 12.23 27.86 -0.61
N GLY A 28 13.00 28.54 0.24
CA GLY A 28 14.46 28.38 0.37
C GLY A 28 14.85 27.02 0.93
N LEU A 29 14.17 26.52 1.96
CA LEU A 29 14.36 25.20 2.54
C LEU A 29 13.88 24.09 1.61
N VAL A 30 12.77 24.26 0.89
CA VAL A 30 12.30 23.32 -0.13
C VAL A 30 13.23 23.33 -1.35
N SER A 31 13.82 24.48 -1.72
CA SER A 31 14.82 24.55 -2.79
C SER A 31 16.19 24.00 -2.36
N VAL A 32 16.57 24.12 -1.08
CA VAL A 32 17.80 23.53 -0.50
C VAL A 32 17.62 22.02 -0.24
N VAL A 33 16.42 21.57 0.16
CA VAL A 33 16.08 20.16 0.37
C VAL A 33 15.83 19.46 -0.97
N CYS A 34 15.19 20.09 -1.96
CA CYS A 34 15.15 19.56 -3.33
C CYS A 34 16.55 19.52 -3.95
N ARG A 35 17.39 20.55 -3.78
CA ARG A 35 18.81 20.50 -4.22
C ARG A 35 19.67 19.49 -3.46
N ARG A 36 19.29 19.08 -2.24
CA ARG A 36 19.95 18.02 -1.47
C ARG A 36 19.44 16.62 -1.81
N ILE A 37 18.16 16.47 -2.14
CA ILE A 37 17.55 15.19 -2.53
C ILE A 37 17.85 14.87 -4.01
N ASP A 38 17.90 15.86 -4.91
CA ASP A 38 18.40 15.68 -6.29
C ASP A 38 19.89 15.30 -6.35
N ARG A 39 20.67 15.59 -5.30
CA ARG A 39 22.09 15.20 -5.23
C ARG A 39 22.33 13.74 -4.84
N GLN A 40 21.32 13.00 -4.36
CA GLN A 40 21.41 11.55 -4.13
C GLN A 40 20.88 10.70 -5.29
N LEU A 41 20.28 11.34 -6.31
CA LEU A 41 19.86 10.74 -7.57
C LEU A 41 20.50 11.49 -8.75
N CYS A 42 21.81 11.79 -8.65
CA CYS A 42 22.58 12.04 -9.87
C CYS A 42 22.57 10.74 -10.69
N ILE A 43 21.73 10.70 -11.73
CA ILE A 43 21.93 9.83 -12.89
C ILE A 43 23.25 10.31 -13.49
N PHE A 44 24.36 9.78 -12.98
CA PHE A 44 25.64 10.02 -13.60
C PHE A 44 25.68 9.24 -14.91
N GLU A 45 25.96 9.94 -16.01
CA GLU A 45 26.32 9.28 -17.27
C GLU A 45 27.48 8.31 -17.00
N SER A 46 27.40 7.13 -17.59
CA SER A 46 28.46 6.15 -17.49
C SER A 46 29.68 6.62 -18.29
N ILE A 47 30.87 6.36 -17.75
CA ILE A 47 32.15 6.65 -18.42
C ILE A 47 32.89 5.35 -18.72
N PHE A 48 33.76 5.39 -19.72
CA PHE A 48 34.62 4.26 -20.10
C PHE A 48 36.02 4.42 -19.52
N CYS A 49 36.59 3.34 -19.01
CA CYS A 49 37.93 3.31 -18.41
C CYS A 49 38.79 2.21 -19.07
N ASN A 50 40.10 2.42 -19.13
CA ASN A 50 41.02 1.35 -19.51
C ASN A 50 41.07 0.29 -18.41
N CYS A 51 41.23 -0.97 -18.80
CA CYS A 51 41.36 -2.04 -17.84
C CYS A 51 42.44 -3.04 -18.20
N THR A 52 43.22 -3.45 -17.20
CA THR A 52 44.39 -4.35 -17.39
C THR A 52 44.12 -5.81 -17.06
N ARG A 53 42.95 -6.12 -16.46
CA ARG A 53 42.60 -7.47 -16.01
C ARG A 53 41.62 -8.16 -16.97
N SER A 54 41.84 -9.44 -17.26
CA SER A 54 40.85 -10.29 -17.93
C SER A 54 39.59 -10.45 -17.08
N GLY A 55 38.42 -10.08 -17.60
CA GLY A 55 37.14 -10.13 -16.88
C GLY A 55 36.71 -8.83 -16.19
N CYS A 56 37.36 -7.73 -16.54
CA CYS A 56 37.00 -6.40 -16.08
C CYS A 56 35.77 -5.85 -16.84
N GLY A 57 34.70 -5.53 -16.11
CA GLY A 57 33.45 -5.03 -16.69
C GLY A 57 32.55 -6.14 -17.23
N ILE A 58 31.50 -6.50 -16.47
CA ILE A 58 30.43 -7.36 -16.98
C ILE A 58 29.65 -6.57 -18.04
N SER A 59 29.86 -6.88 -19.30
CA SER A 59 28.94 -6.55 -20.39
C SER A 59 28.98 -7.65 -21.46
N ASP A 60 27.86 -7.85 -22.15
CA ASP A 60 27.56 -8.95 -23.09
C ASP A 60 28.46 -9.03 -24.36
N HIS A 61 29.63 -8.39 -24.37
CA HIS A 61 30.51 -8.28 -25.54
C HIS A 61 31.98 -8.61 -25.24
N GLY A 62 32.24 -9.88 -24.93
CA GLY A 62 33.49 -10.59 -25.27
C GLY A 62 34.78 -10.21 -24.50
N PRO A 63 35.71 -11.16 -24.31
CA PRO A 63 36.92 -11.01 -23.49
C PRO A 63 38.08 -10.22 -24.13
N GLU A 64 37.87 -9.59 -25.30
CA GLU A 64 38.96 -8.96 -26.08
C GLU A 64 39.08 -7.44 -25.93
N ARG A 65 38.24 -6.80 -25.09
CA ARG A 65 38.29 -5.35 -24.90
C ARG A 65 38.73 -5.02 -23.48
N PHE A 66 39.96 -4.53 -23.36
CA PHE A 66 40.59 -3.98 -22.15
C PHE A 66 39.93 -2.65 -21.70
N ILE A 67 38.60 -2.60 -21.68
CA ILE A 67 37.78 -1.40 -21.43
C ILE A 67 36.58 -1.79 -20.56
N CYS A 68 36.27 -0.99 -19.54
CA CYS A 68 35.13 -1.18 -18.65
C CYS A 68 34.26 0.10 -18.57
N GLU A 69 32.95 -0.08 -18.42
CA GLU A 69 31.97 1.00 -18.25
C GLU A 69 31.56 1.12 -16.78
N THR A 70 31.59 2.34 -16.21
CA THR A 70 31.21 2.56 -14.81
C THR A 70 30.48 3.87 -14.57
N ARG A 71 29.63 3.88 -13.53
CA ARG A 71 29.01 5.08 -12.96
C ARG A 71 29.75 5.62 -11.73
N GLY A 72 30.90 5.06 -11.37
CA GLY A 72 31.83 5.61 -10.38
C GLY A 72 32.92 6.43 -11.06
N GLY A 73 34.12 5.87 -11.24
CA GLY A 73 35.25 6.55 -11.91
C GLY A 73 36.36 5.59 -12.35
N CYS A 74 37.40 6.10 -13.01
CA CYS A 74 38.55 5.31 -13.46
C CYS A 74 39.66 5.28 -12.42
N MET A 75 40.36 4.14 -12.31
CA MET A 75 41.47 3.92 -11.38
C MET A 75 42.78 3.63 -12.12
N ARG A 76 43.89 4.19 -11.61
CA ARG A 76 45.28 3.86 -11.95
C ARG A 76 46.02 3.45 -10.69
N SER A 77 46.69 2.29 -10.71
CA SER A 77 47.48 1.81 -9.57
C SER A 77 48.88 1.39 -9.99
N LEU A 78 49.87 1.74 -9.17
CA LEU A 78 51.25 1.30 -9.28
C LEU A 78 51.58 0.36 -8.14
N LYS A 79 52.25 -0.75 -8.43
CA LYS A 79 52.69 -1.75 -7.46
C LYS A 79 54.16 -2.09 -7.69
N MET A 80 54.95 -2.03 -6.61
CA MET A 80 56.34 -2.47 -6.63
C MET A 80 56.40 -3.99 -6.45
N THR A 81 57.01 -4.69 -7.40
CA THR A 81 57.23 -6.14 -7.33
C THR A 81 58.43 -6.48 -6.44
N GLU A 82 58.55 -7.76 -6.06
CA GLU A 82 59.68 -8.24 -5.24
C GLU A 82 61.04 -8.12 -5.95
N SER A 83 61.06 -8.07 -7.30
CA SER A 83 62.26 -7.82 -8.10
C SER A 83 62.63 -6.34 -8.20
N GLY A 84 61.79 -5.43 -7.70
CA GLY A 84 61.98 -3.98 -7.77
C GLY A 84 61.41 -3.33 -9.05
N ASP A 85 60.70 -4.09 -9.88
CA ASP A 85 60.00 -3.56 -11.06
C ASP A 85 58.66 -2.95 -10.68
N ILE A 86 58.25 -1.89 -11.38
CA ILE A 86 56.97 -1.21 -11.16
C ILE A 86 55.93 -1.78 -12.14
N GLU A 87 54.92 -2.46 -11.60
CA GLU A 87 53.74 -2.89 -12.33
C GLU A 87 52.65 -1.83 -12.29
N GLU A 88 52.06 -1.56 -13.45
CA GLU A 88 50.97 -0.60 -13.62
C GLU A 88 49.67 -1.31 -13.99
N HIS A 89 48.59 -0.94 -13.30
CA HIS A 89 47.25 -1.47 -13.54
C HIS A 89 46.19 -0.37 -13.64
N TYR A 90 45.19 -0.63 -14.48
CA TYR A 90 44.01 0.20 -14.69
C TYR A 90 42.74 -0.62 -14.44
N ASP A 91 41.71 0.02 -13.85
CA ASP A 91 40.40 -0.60 -13.54
C ASP A 91 39.26 0.45 -13.40
N CYS A 92 38.00 0.01 -13.30
CA CYS A 92 36.85 0.84 -12.95
C CYS A 92 36.48 0.74 -11.46
N VAL A 93 36.14 1.89 -10.88
CA VAL A 93 35.54 1.99 -9.54
C VAL A 93 34.02 2.03 -9.69
N ILE A 94 33.28 1.13 -9.04
CA ILE A 94 31.80 1.15 -9.00
C ILE A 94 31.27 2.31 -8.15
N ALA A 95 30.02 2.71 -8.38
CA ALA A 95 29.43 3.91 -7.80
C ALA A 95 29.45 3.91 -6.25
N GLU A 96 29.25 2.76 -5.63
CA GLU A 96 29.23 2.60 -4.17
C GLU A 96 30.59 2.89 -3.52
N HIS A 97 31.69 2.61 -4.23
CA HIS A 97 33.06 2.85 -3.77
C HIS A 97 33.58 4.26 -4.12
N TRP A 98 32.75 5.09 -4.77
CA TRP A 98 33.08 6.47 -5.13
C TRP A 98 32.76 7.50 -4.03
N TYR A 99 32.22 7.06 -2.90
CA TYR A 99 31.82 7.95 -1.81
C TYR A 99 32.83 7.91 -0.64
N PRO A 100 33.23 9.04 -0.04
CA PRO A 100 32.88 10.43 -0.39
C PRO A 100 33.64 10.94 -1.63
N PRO A 101 33.10 11.93 -2.37
CA PRO A 101 33.69 12.40 -3.63
C PRO A 101 35.09 13.02 -3.48
N GLU A 102 35.39 13.62 -2.33
CA GLU A 102 36.72 14.21 -2.07
C GLU A 102 37.79 13.13 -1.84
N ARG A 103 37.39 11.91 -1.45
CA ARG A 103 38.30 10.79 -1.20
C ARG A 103 37.58 9.44 -1.41
N PRO A 104 37.44 9.00 -2.67
CA PRO A 104 36.78 7.74 -3.00
C PRO A 104 37.40 6.56 -2.24
N LEU A 105 36.56 5.72 -1.62
CA LEU A 105 37.02 4.52 -0.91
C LEU A 105 37.81 3.57 -1.81
N GLY A 106 37.41 3.46 -3.09
CA GLY A 106 38.14 2.67 -4.10
C GLY A 106 39.54 3.22 -4.44
N CYS A 107 39.86 4.45 -4.03
CA CYS A 107 41.16 5.10 -4.28
C CYS A 107 42.09 5.07 -3.04
N TYR A 108 41.75 4.29 -2.02
CA TYR A 108 42.48 4.32 -0.76
C TYR A 108 43.62 3.28 -0.71
N VAL A 109 44.84 3.74 -0.42
CA VAL A 109 45.97 2.87 -0.04
C VAL A 109 46.29 3.09 1.43
N ASN A 110 46.43 1.99 2.17
CA ASN A 110 46.85 2.02 3.58
C ASN A 110 48.24 2.69 3.71
N ARG A 111 48.36 3.64 4.65
CA ARG A 111 49.57 4.48 4.87
C ARG A 111 50.85 3.65 5.00
N TYR A 112 50.81 2.49 5.65
CA TYR A 112 51.97 1.62 5.82
C TYR A 112 52.51 1.03 4.52
N PHE A 113 51.70 0.95 3.47
CA PHE A 113 52.04 0.33 2.19
C PHE A 113 52.21 1.33 1.04
N GLN A 114 52.21 2.64 1.32
CA GLN A 114 52.32 3.67 0.28
C GLN A 114 53.68 3.70 -0.44
N HIS A 115 54.69 3.07 0.15
CA HIS A 115 56.01 2.86 -0.45
C HIS A 115 56.06 1.66 -1.41
N LEU A 116 55.03 0.81 -1.40
CA LEU A 116 54.92 -0.38 -2.25
C LEU A 116 53.73 -0.32 -3.21
N ASN A 117 52.70 0.48 -2.88
CA ASN A 117 51.49 0.64 -3.68
C ASN A 117 51.07 2.11 -3.73
N ALA A 118 50.65 2.59 -4.89
CA ALA A 118 50.05 3.91 -5.05
C ALA A 118 48.80 3.79 -5.93
N ILE A 119 47.70 4.45 -5.58
CA ILE A 119 46.43 4.42 -6.33
C ILE A 119 45.95 5.85 -6.52
N GLY A 120 45.49 6.17 -7.73
CA GLY A 120 44.79 7.39 -8.08
C GLY A 120 43.49 7.09 -8.81
N CYS A 121 42.48 7.91 -8.59
CA CYS A 121 41.17 7.80 -9.25
C CYS A 121 40.74 9.15 -9.81
N CYS A 122 40.01 9.11 -10.93
CA CYS A 122 39.46 10.29 -11.60
C CYS A 122 38.08 10.00 -12.19
N ARG A 123 37.35 11.06 -12.53
CA ARG A 123 36.00 10.95 -13.09
C ARG A 123 35.69 12.01 -14.16
N ASP A 124 36.61 12.92 -14.43
CA ASP A 124 36.32 14.12 -15.23
C ASP A 124 35.92 13.80 -16.68
N GLU A 125 36.47 12.72 -17.25
CA GLU A 125 36.18 12.24 -18.60
C GLU A 125 36.46 10.74 -18.76
N SER A 126 35.99 10.13 -19.84
CA SER A 126 36.35 8.73 -20.17
C SER A 126 37.86 8.61 -20.40
N PHE A 127 38.46 7.52 -19.92
CA PHE A 127 39.89 7.21 -20.00
C PHE A 127 40.81 8.19 -19.24
N CYS A 128 40.27 8.99 -18.30
CA CYS A 128 41.02 9.98 -17.53
C CYS A 128 42.20 9.39 -16.72
N ALA A 129 42.15 8.09 -16.37
CA ALA A 129 43.16 7.46 -15.51
C ALA A 129 44.56 7.48 -16.13
N SER A 130 44.66 7.52 -17.47
CA SER A 130 45.92 7.67 -18.21
C SER A 130 46.67 8.98 -17.93
N LYS A 131 45.95 10.02 -17.50
CA LYS A 131 46.48 11.36 -17.24
C LYS A 131 46.82 11.61 -15.77
N LEU A 132 46.47 10.68 -14.88
CA LEU A 132 46.74 10.82 -13.44
C LEU A 132 48.24 10.77 -13.17
N ASN A 133 48.77 11.64 -12.33
CA ASN A 133 50.15 11.52 -11.84
C ASN A 133 50.14 10.74 -10.51
N VAL A 134 50.45 9.44 -10.56
CA VAL A 134 50.49 8.56 -9.38
C VAL A 134 51.94 8.27 -9.04
N SER A 135 52.35 8.47 -7.78
CA SER A 135 53.72 8.24 -7.31
C SER A 135 53.71 7.56 -5.94
N PHE A 136 54.72 6.75 -5.67
CA PHE A 136 54.93 6.14 -4.36
C PHE A 136 55.31 7.21 -3.32
N SER A 137 54.80 7.07 -2.10
CA SER A 137 55.27 7.88 -0.97
C SER A 137 56.51 7.23 -0.34
N PRO A 138 57.47 8.01 0.17
CA PRO A 138 58.61 7.47 0.90
C PRO A 138 58.16 6.62 2.10
N LYS A 139 58.98 5.63 2.46
CA LYS A 139 58.74 4.76 3.61
C LYS A 139 58.70 5.62 4.87
N TRP A 140 57.62 5.50 5.63
CA TRP A 140 57.45 6.22 6.89
C TRP A 140 58.52 5.74 7.90
N GLU A 141 59.53 6.57 8.15
CA GLU A 141 60.48 6.39 9.25
C GLU A 141 59.96 7.14 10.48
N GLU A 142 60.02 6.50 11.65
CA GLU A 142 59.72 7.14 12.94
C GLU A 142 60.91 8.00 13.35
N ASP A 143 60.73 9.32 13.44
CA ASP A 143 61.77 10.21 13.97
C ASP A 143 61.97 10.02 15.49
N PRO A 144 63.22 9.92 15.99
CA PRO A 144 63.53 9.88 17.42
C PRO A 144 63.56 11.30 18.04
N PRO A 145 63.55 11.42 19.40
CA PRO A 145 63.33 12.69 20.07
C PRO A 145 64.60 13.53 20.29
N ASP A 146 64.42 14.83 20.03
CA ASP A 146 64.93 16.04 20.71
C ASP A 146 66.37 16.58 20.55
N GLU A 147 66.38 17.94 20.55
CA GLU A 147 67.42 18.92 20.91
C GLU A 147 68.60 19.23 19.97
N SER A 148 68.60 20.46 19.40
CA SER A 148 69.59 21.52 19.73
C SER A 148 69.43 22.80 18.88
N GLU A 149 69.66 23.93 19.54
CA GLU A 149 69.57 25.32 19.05
C GLU A 149 70.61 25.70 17.97
N SER A 150 70.28 26.65 17.09
CA SER A 150 71.01 27.94 16.99
C SER A 150 70.44 28.92 15.92
N THR A 151 69.98 30.08 16.43
CA THR A 151 70.10 31.46 15.92
C THR A 151 70.19 31.76 14.40
N SER A 152 69.23 32.55 13.90
CA SER A 152 69.49 33.95 13.46
C SER A 152 68.22 34.76 13.16
N THR A 153 68.19 35.97 13.74
CA THR A 153 67.61 37.25 13.26
C THR A 153 66.10 37.41 13.04
N GLU A 154 65.50 38.13 13.99
CA GLU A 154 64.56 39.26 13.85
C GLU A 154 63.59 39.28 12.65
N GLU A 155 62.30 39.07 12.91
CA GLU A 155 61.28 40.06 12.54
C GLU A 155 60.05 39.93 13.45
N LYS A 156 59.59 41.07 13.98
CA LYS A 156 58.42 41.18 14.85
C LYS A 156 57.17 40.79 14.07
N ASP A 157 56.31 39.95 14.64
CA ASP A 157 54.87 40.15 14.51
C ASP A 157 54.11 39.60 15.72
N SER A 158 53.29 40.47 16.30
CA SER A 158 52.46 40.27 17.47
C SER A 158 51.44 39.15 17.27
N ILE A 159 51.47 38.14 18.14
CA ILE A 159 50.46 37.07 18.20
C ILE A 159 49.11 37.70 18.57
N GLU A 160 48.20 37.80 17.61
CA GLU A 160 46.82 38.19 17.86
C GLU A 160 46.10 37.07 18.62
N ILE A 161 45.64 37.35 19.84
CA ILE A 161 44.91 36.41 20.74
C ILE A 161 43.49 36.08 20.22
N TRP A 162 43.02 36.82 19.21
CA TRP A 162 41.66 36.77 18.68
C TRP A 162 41.22 35.43 18.05
N PRO A 163 42.05 34.65 17.32
CA PRO A 163 41.62 33.39 16.70
C PRO A 163 41.28 32.31 17.74
N VAL A 164 42.02 32.28 18.86
CA VAL A 164 41.82 31.31 19.94
C VAL A 164 40.52 31.61 20.69
N LEU A 165 40.22 32.89 20.94
CA LEU A 165 38.95 33.30 21.55
C LEU A 165 37.75 32.96 20.67
N VAL A 166 37.84 33.12 19.36
CA VAL A 166 36.75 32.75 18.42
C VAL A 166 36.51 31.23 18.44
N TYR A 167 37.57 30.43 18.51
CA TYR A 167 37.43 28.96 18.55
C TYR A 167 36.82 28.47 19.86
N VAL A 168 37.22 29.06 21.00
CA VAL A 168 36.65 28.72 22.31
C VAL A 168 35.17 29.16 22.39
N MET A 169 34.85 30.36 21.92
CA MET A 169 33.48 30.87 21.94
C MET A 169 32.55 30.09 20.99
N SER A 170 33.02 29.69 19.81
CA SER A 170 32.22 28.85 18.89
C SER A 170 31.95 27.45 19.47
N SER A 171 32.93 26.86 20.16
CA SER A 171 32.77 25.57 20.84
C SER A 171 31.75 25.64 21.97
N ILE A 172 31.75 26.73 22.75
CA ILE A 172 30.77 26.99 23.82
C ILE A 172 29.37 27.21 23.22
N CYS A 173 29.24 27.94 22.11
CA CYS A 173 27.97 28.15 21.43
C CYS A 173 27.37 26.84 20.87
N ILE A 174 28.20 25.95 20.32
CA ILE A 174 27.75 24.65 19.82
C ILE A 174 27.22 23.81 21.00
N LEU A 175 27.96 23.72 22.10
CA LEU A 175 27.52 22.99 23.30
C LEU A 175 26.21 23.55 23.87
N ALA A 176 26.09 24.88 23.95
CA ALA A 176 24.86 25.53 24.41
C ALA A 176 23.67 25.23 23.50
N SER A 177 23.88 25.20 22.18
CA SER A 177 22.83 24.86 21.20
C SER A 177 22.38 23.39 21.31
N CYS A 178 23.32 22.45 21.52
CA CYS A 178 22.99 21.05 21.76
C CYS A 178 22.18 20.87 23.06
N VAL A 179 22.58 21.54 24.14
CA VAL A 179 21.84 21.52 25.40
C VAL A 179 20.44 22.12 25.24
N PHE A 180 20.29 23.19 24.46
CA PHE A 180 18.98 23.80 24.17
C PHE A 180 18.07 22.86 23.35
N VAL A 181 18.61 22.15 22.37
CA VAL A 181 17.85 21.15 21.59
C VAL A 181 17.42 19.98 22.49
N VAL A 182 18.32 19.45 23.32
CA VAL A 182 17.96 18.39 24.27
C VAL A 182 16.92 18.89 25.28
N PHE A 183 17.04 20.12 25.77
CA PHE A 183 16.09 20.72 26.70
C PHE A 183 14.71 20.92 26.06
N THR A 184 14.63 21.39 24.81
CA THR A 184 13.36 21.54 24.09
C THR A 184 12.71 20.20 23.79
N ILE A 185 13.49 19.16 23.43
CA ILE A 185 13.00 17.79 23.28
C ILE A 185 12.47 17.26 24.62
N GLN A 186 13.20 17.47 25.72
CA GLN A 186 12.75 17.05 27.04
C GLN A 186 11.50 17.80 27.52
N LEU A 187 11.39 19.11 27.23
CA LEU A 187 10.18 19.88 27.50
C LEU A 187 9.01 19.41 26.63
N HIS A 188 9.26 19.02 25.38
CA HIS A 188 8.23 18.48 24.49
C HIS A 188 7.72 17.13 25.01
N ILE A 189 8.63 16.23 25.43
CA ILE A 189 8.30 14.95 26.07
C ILE A 189 7.57 15.18 27.40
N ARG A 190 8.02 16.12 28.24
CA ARG A 190 7.36 16.46 29.51
C ARG A 190 5.98 17.07 29.31
N ARG A 191 5.78 17.94 28.30
CA ARG A 191 4.46 18.47 27.93
C ARG A 191 3.53 17.37 27.44
N ARG A 192 4.03 16.43 26.60
CA ARG A 192 3.27 15.25 26.18
C ARG A 192 2.89 14.35 27.36
N ARG A 193 3.79 14.18 28.34
CA ARG A 193 3.53 13.41 29.57
C ARG A 193 2.51 14.11 30.48
N ARG A 194 2.60 15.43 30.67
CA ARG A 194 1.60 16.22 31.42
C ARG A 194 0.22 16.20 30.75
N ALA A 195 0.14 16.36 29.44
CA ALA A 195 -1.13 16.23 28.71
C ALA A 195 -1.76 14.84 28.86
N LYS A 196 -0.93 13.78 28.97
CA LYS A 196 -1.40 12.41 29.25
C LYS A 196 -1.85 12.24 30.71
N GLN A 197 -1.23 12.97 31.65
CA GLN A 197 -1.55 12.97 33.08
C GLN A 197 -2.80 13.81 33.41
N ASP A 198 -2.99 14.95 32.74
CA ASP A 198 -4.19 15.79 32.89
C ASP A 198 -5.43 15.07 32.34
N TYR A 199 -5.28 14.30 31.25
CA TYR A 199 -6.31 13.38 30.75
C TYR A 199 -6.67 12.25 31.73
N THR A 200 -5.69 11.75 32.51
CA THR A 200 -5.96 10.71 33.53
C THR A 200 -6.50 11.30 34.84
N ARG A 201 -6.26 12.59 35.11
CA ARG A 201 -6.70 13.29 36.31
C ARG A 201 -8.12 13.84 36.20
N GLU A 202 -8.59 14.16 34.99
CA GLU A 202 -10.03 14.39 34.72
C GLU A 202 -10.87 13.10 34.81
N LEU A 203 -10.24 11.91 34.78
CA LEU A 203 -10.91 10.62 34.97
C LEU A 203 -10.94 10.15 36.44
N SER A 204 -10.36 10.91 37.36
CA SER A 204 -10.24 10.58 38.79
C SER A 204 -10.84 11.70 39.65
N ASP A 205 -12.14 11.96 39.48
CA ASP A 205 -12.91 12.82 40.37
C ASP A 205 -13.38 11.98 41.59
N PRO A 206 -12.99 12.29 42.84
CA PRO A 206 -13.27 11.48 44.02
C PRO A 206 -14.75 11.36 44.42
N LEU A 207 -15.65 12.04 43.70
CA LEU A 207 -17.10 11.93 43.91
C LEU A 207 -17.72 10.69 43.26
N ILE A 208 -17.05 10.07 42.28
CA ILE A 208 -17.61 8.94 41.51
C ILE A 208 -17.34 7.59 42.20
N ASP A 209 -16.27 7.46 43.00
CA ASP A 209 -15.90 6.19 43.64
C ASP A 209 -16.92 5.72 44.70
N ASN A 210 -17.62 6.65 45.36
CA ASN A 210 -18.65 6.30 46.36
C ASN A 210 -19.95 5.79 45.72
N GLU A 211 -20.35 6.31 44.55
CA GLU A 211 -21.51 5.78 43.80
C GLU A 211 -21.19 4.42 43.15
N VAL A 212 -19.95 4.22 42.69
CA VAL A 212 -19.54 2.96 42.04
C VAL A 212 -19.46 1.79 43.03
N LEU A 213 -19.11 2.05 44.29
CA LEU A 213 -19.12 1.02 45.35
C LEU A 213 -20.54 0.60 45.74
N GLU A 214 -21.49 1.54 45.74
CA GLU A 214 -22.91 1.27 46.04
C GLU A 214 -23.60 0.54 44.88
N ILE A 215 -23.20 0.83 43.64
CA ILE A 215 -23.68 0.11 42.45
C ILE A 215 -23.09 -1.31 42.36
N ARG A 216 -21.85 -1.52 42.81
CA ARG A 216 -21.23 -2.86 42.86
C ARG A 216 -21.90 -3.82 43.84
N SER A 217 -22.39 -3.35 44.98
CA SER A 217 -23.12 -4.21 45.92
C SER A 217 -24.50 -4.60 45.38
N ILE A 218 -25.13 -3.73 44.58
CA ILE A 218 -26.41 -4.01 43.91
C ILE A 218 -26.22 -4.97 42.72
N LEU A 219 -25.07 -4.91 42.03
CA LEU A 219 -24.75 -5.78 40.89
C LEU A 219 -24.40 -7.23 41.27
N ASP A 220 -23.85 -7.48 42.46
CA ASP A 220 -23.58 -8.84 42.94
C ASP A 220 -24.86 -9.59 43.35
N GLU A 221 -25.98 -8.88 43.58
CA GLU A 221 -27.27 -9.47 43.97
C GLU A 221 -28.19 -9.78 42.77
N LEU A 222 -27.82 -9.35 41.56
CA LEU A 222 -28.55 -9.57 40.31
C LEU A 222 -27.74 -10.43 39.34
N ASP A 223 -27.30 -11.61 39.80
CA ASP A 223 -26.92 -12.68 38.89
C ASP A 223 -28.10 -13.62 38.65
N LEU A 224 -28.22 -14.05 37.39
CA LEU A 224 -29.22 -14.94 36.79
C LEU A 224 -30.50 -14.27 36.27
N THR A 225 -30.52 -14.24 34.93
CA THR A 225 -31.65 -14.23 33.99
C THR A 225 -31.85 -12.93 33.20
N THR A 226 -31.78 -13.10 31.87
CA THR A 226 -32.31 -12.25 30.79
C THR A 226 -31.43 -11.13 30.17
N PHE A 227 -30.93 -11.48 28.97
CA PHE A 227 -31.08 -10.73 27.69
C PHE A 227 -30.09 -9.62 27.25
N ASP A 228 -29.55 -9.86 26.04
CA ASP A 228 -29.06 -9.02 24.94
C ASP A 228 -29.19 -7.47 25.02
N PHE A 229 -28.15 -6.73 24.57
CA PHE A 229 -27.97 -6.30 23.16
C PHE A 229 -26.70 -5.43 23.00
N ALA A 230 -26.37 -5.18 21.74
CA ALA A 230 -25.13 -4.68 21.14
C ALA A 230 -24.60 -3.28 21.55
N SER A 231 -23.34 -3.09 21.11
CA SER A 231 -22.69 -1.83 20.70
C SER A 231 -22.04 -0.98 21.79
N THR A 232 -20.69 -0.88 21.75
CA THR A 232 -19.98 0.41 21.54
C THR A 232 -18.48 0.19 21.28
N GLY A 233 -17.99 0.70 20.15
CA GLY A 233 -16.75 1.50 20.09
C GLY A 233 -15.38 0.82 19.96
N SER A 234 -14.89 0.77 18.72
CA SER A 234 -13.50 1.13 18.35
C SER A 234 -12.32 0.16 18.53
N GLY A 235 -12.54 -1.15 18.62
CA GLY A 235 -11.44 -2.12 18.46
C GLY A 235 -11.93 -3.49 17.98
N SER A 236 -11.63 -3.85 16.74
CA SER A 236 -11.95 -5.16 16.15
C SER A 236 -11.00 -6.26 16.65
N GLY A 237 -11.10 -6.61 17.94
CA GLY A 237 -10.42 -7.74 18.56
C GLY A 237 -10.19 -7.57 20.07
N LEU A 238 -10.44 -8.62 20.85
CA LEU A 238 -10.19 -8.67 22.30
C LEU A 238 -8.67 -8.78 22.59
N PRO A 239 -8.10 -8.15 23.65
CA PRO A 239 -6.67 -8.18 23.95
C PRO A 239 -6.19 -9.41 24.75
N LEU A 240 -4.92 -9.75 24.56
CA LEU A 240 -4.16 -10.92 25.06
C LEU A 240 -4.13 -11.05 26.61
N LEU A 241 -4.79 -12.08 27.12
CA LEU A 241 -4.39 -12.87 28.30
C LEU A 241 -4.96 -14.29 28.07
N VAL A 242 -4.09 -15.26 27.71
CA VAL A 242 -4.39 -16.66 27.33
C VAL A 242 -5.83 -16.87 26.83
N GLN A 243 -6.18 -16.20 25.73
CA GLN A 243 -7.50 -16.36 25.13
C GLN A 243 -7.59 -17.76 24.54
N ILE A 244 -8.65 -18.49 24.88
CA ILE A 244 -9.08 -19.62 24.04
C ILE A 244 -9.29 -19.03 22.65
N THR A 245 -8.45 -19.41 21.69
CA THR A 245 -8.51 -18.93 20.30
C THR A 245 -9.91 -19.17 19.74
N ILE A 246 -10.43 -18.25 18.94
CA ILE A 246 -11.79 -18.33 18.37
C ILE A 246 -11.94 -19.66 17.62
N ALA A 247 -10.90 -20.10 16.90
CA ALA A 247 -10.86 -21.36 16.19
C ALA A 247 -11.01 -22.62 17.09
N ARG A 248 -10.61 -22.55 18.37
CA ARG A 248 -10.82 -23.64 19.35
C ARG A 248 -12.25 -23.74 19.83
N GLN A 249 -13.00 -22.65 19.81
CA GLN A 249 -14.40 -22.60 20.24
C GLN A 249 -15.38 -22.99 19.12
N ILE A 250 -14.92 -22.98 17.87
CA ILE A 250 -15.75 -23.29 16.71
C ILE A 250 -15.77 -24.81 16.48
N GLN A 251 -16.98 -25.34 16.37
CA GLN A 251 -17.24 -26.71 15.95
C GLN A 251 -17.55 -26.72 14.45
N LEU A 252 -16.66 -27.28 13.63
CA LEU A 252 -16.92 -27.47 12.21
C LEU A 252 -18.01 -28.52 12.01
N GLN A 253 -18.93 -28.26 11.08
CA GLN A 253 -20.04 -29.15 10.76
C GLN A 253 -19.80 -29.86 9.43
N HIS A 254 -19.99 -29.16 8.31
CA HIS A 254 -19.80 -29.71 6.97
C HIS A 254 -19.28 -28.66 6.00
N VAL A 255 -18.68 -29.10 4.90
CA VAL A 255 -18.21 -28.24 3.81
C VAL A 255 -19.41 -27.63 3.09
N ILE A 256 -19.40 -26.30 2.93
CA ILE A 256 -20.43 -25.54 2.21
C ILE A 256 -19.93 -24.97 0.88
N GLY A 257 -18.61 -25.00 0.63
CA GLY A 257 -18.05 -24.62 -0.66
C GLY A 257 -16.55 -24.88 -0.76
N CYS A 258 -16.06 -25.02 -1.99
CA CYS A 258 -14.63 -25.10 -2.27
C CYS A 258 -14.20 -23.82 -2.99
N GLY A 259 -13.38 -23.01 -2.33
CA GLY A 259 -12.82 -21.78 -2.87
C GLY A 259 -11.50 -22.02 -3.62
N ARG A 260 -10.89 -20.94 -4.11
CA ARG A 260 -9.61 -20.99 -4.84
C ARG A 260 -8.44 -21.46 -3.97
N PHE A 261 -8.45 -21.10 -2.69
CA PHE A 261 -7.33 -21.26 -1.75
C PHE A 261 -7.67 -22.14 -0.56
N GLY A 262 -8.78 -22.88 -0.61
CA GLY A 262 -9.22 -23.71 0.50
C GLY A 262 -10.71 -24.00 0.51
N GLU A 263 -11.11 -24.80 1.50
CA GLU A 263 -12.50 -25.19 1.73
C GLU A 263 -13.19 -24.19 2.66
N VAL A 264 -14.47 -23.95 2.42
CA VAL A 264 -15.35 -23.17 3.28
C VAL A 264 -16.27 -24.13 4.00
N TRP A 265 -16.23 -24.10 5.32
CA TRP A 265 -17.00 -24.93 6.22
C TRP A 265 -18.09 -24.12 6.92
N LEU A 266 -19.26 -24.75 7.12
CA LEU A 266 -20.20 -24.29 8.14
C LEU A 266 -19.64 -24.69 9.51
N GLY A 267 -19.57 -23.72 10.42
CA GLY A 267 -19.21 -23.94 11.82
C GLY A 267 -20.28 -23.41 12.75
N ASN A 268 -20.30 -23.91 13.98
CA ASN A 268 -21.08 -23.35 15.06
C ASN A 268 -20.14 -22.67 16.07
N TRP A 269 -20.42 -21.41 16.40
CA TRP A 269 -19.72 -20.63 17.40
C TRP A 269 -20.72 -20.04 18.39
N LYS A 270 -20.70 -20.53 19.64
CA LYS A 270 -21.60 -20.07 20.71
C LYS A 270 -23.09 -20.12 20.32
N GLY A 271 -23.50 -21.16 19.60
CA GLY A 271 -24.88 -21.32 19.14
C GLY A 271 -25.19 -20.68 17.78
N GLU A 272 -24.34 -19.77 17.30
CA GLU A 272 -24.51 -19.08 16.02
C GLU A 272 -23.78 -19.79 14.87
N ASN A 273 -24.37 -19.76 13.68
CA ASN A 273 -23.75 -20.31 12.48
C ASN A 273 -22.73 -19.34 11.89
N VAL A 274 -21.52 -19.83 11.62
CA VAL A 274 -20.41 -19.08 11.02
C VAL A 274 -19.86 -19.81 9.80
N ALA A 275 -19.30 -19.06 8.84
CA ALA A 275 -18.59 -19.62 7.71
C ALA A 275 -17.08 -19.53 7.97
N VAL A 276 -16.38 -20.66 7.88
CA VAL A 276 -14.94 -20.80 8.15
C VAL A 276 -14.23 -21.20 6.88
N LYS A 277 -13.45 -20.28 6.30
CA LYS A 277 -12.55 -20.58 5.18
C LYS A 277 -11.21 -21.04 5.75
N ILE A 278 -10.82 -22.28 5.42
CA ILE A 278 -9.63 -22.94 5.95
C ILE A 278 -8.58 -22.99 4.84
N PHE A 279 -7.43 -22.38 5.12
CA PHE A 279 -6.27 -22.34 4.21
C PHE A 279 -5.17 -23.26 4.73
N SER A 280 -4.41 -23.82 3.79
CA SER A 280 -3.16 -24.50 4.08
C SER A 280 -2.05 -23.48 4.40
N THR A 281 -0.99 -23.90 5.09
CA THR A 281 0.20 -23.04 5.28
C THR A 281 0.91 -22.69 3.97
N VAL A 282 0.72 -23.48 2.90
CA VAL A 282 1.25 -23.14 1.57
C VAL A 282 0.57 -21.89 1.01
N ASP A 283 -0.69 -21.66 1.38
CA ASP A 283 -1.50 -20.52 0.95
C ASP A 283 -1.47 -19.34 1.94
N GLU A 284 -0.48 -19.29 2.85
CA GLU A 284 -0.38 -18.25 3.89
C GLU A 284 -0.43 -16.82 3.33
N LYS A 285 0.24 -16.56 2.20
CA LYS A 285 0.18 -15.25 1.53
C LYS A 285 -1.25 -14.86 1.12
N SER A 286 -2.03 -15.83 0.63
CA SER A 286 -3.42 -15.61 0.21
C SER A 286 -4.32 -15.38 1.42
N TRP A 287 -4.15 -16.16 2.49
CA TRP A 287 -4.85 -15.97 3.76
C TRP A 287 -4.54 -14.60 4.35
N PHE A 288 -3.25 -14.26 4.49
CA PHE A 288 -2.80 -12.99 5.05
C PHE A 288 -3.38 -11.81 4.27
N ARG A 289 -3.37 -11.89 2.93
CA ARG A 289 -3.95 -10.84 2.10
C ARG A 289 -5.44 -10.65 2.37
N GLU A 290 -6.21 -11.74 2.38
CA GLU A 290 -7.65 -11.64 2.58
C GLU A 290 -8.00 -11.11 3.98
N VAL A 291 -7.30 -11.58 5.02
CA VAL A 291 -7.42 -11.07 6.39
C VAL A 291 -7.09 -9.58 6.47
N GLU A 292 -5.97 -9.16 5.88
CA GLU A 292 -5.52 -7.78 5.87
C GLU A 292 -6.55 -6.84 5.21
N ILE A 293 -7.16 -7.29 4.10
CA ILE A 293 -8.24 -6.53 3.48
C ILE A 293 -9.43 -6.44 4.42
N TYR A 294 -9.93 -7.56 4.96
CA TYR A 294 -11.09 -7.55 5.88
C TYR A 294 -10.88 -6.73 7.16
N GLN A 295 -9.65 -6.66 7.67
CA GLN A 295 -9.28 -5.85 8.83
C GLN A 295 -9.07 -4.35 8.51
N THR A 296 -9.25 -3.93 7.26
CA THR A 296 -9.14 -2.53 6.89
C THR A 296 -10.09 -1.66 7.71
N THR A 297 -9.56 -0.58 8.28
CA THR A 297 -10.33 0.39 9.07
C THR A 297 -11.56 0.87 8.32
N MET A 298 -12.70 0.94 9.02
CA MET A 298 -13.98 1.41 8.46
C MET A 298 -14.48 0.58 7.26
N LEU A 299 -14.13 -0.72 7.13
CA LEU A 299 -14.62 -1.58 6.04
C LEU A 299 -15.99 -2.24 6.32
N ARG A 300 -16.50 -2.22 7.55
CA ARG A 300 -17.79 -2.87 7.87
C ARG A 300 -18.95 -2.15 7.18
N HIS A 301 -19.76 -2.89 6.42
CA HIS A 301 -20.90 -2.37 5.67
C HIS A 301 -21.96 -3.45 5.46
N GLU A 302 -23.26 -3.10 5.40
CA GLU A 302 -24.36 -4.07 5.30
C GLU A 302 -24.31 -4.97 4.05
N ASN A 303 -23.76 -4.44 2.95
CA ASN A 303 -23.60 -5.14 1.68
C ASN A 303 -22.16 -5.64 1.43
N LEU A 304 -21.36 -5.76 2.50
CA LEU A 304 -20.12 -6.54 2.51
C LEU A 304 -20.27 -7.68 3.53
N LEU A 305 -19.60 -8.80 3.27
CA LEU A 305 -19.64 -9.94 4.18
C LEU A 305 -18.99 -9.56 5.52
N GLY A 306 -19.68 -9.85 6.63
CA GLY A 306 -19.17 -9.55 7.97
C GLY A 306 -17.99 -10.44 8.33
N PHE A 307 -16.81 -9.84 8.45
CA PHE A 307 -15.65 -10.48 9.05
C PHE A 307 -15.81 -10.59 10.57
N ILE A 308 -15.49 -11.75 11.11
CA ILE A 308 -15.54 -12.02 12.55
C ILE A 308 -14.13 -12.10 13.11
N ALA A 309 -13.31 -12.99 12.56
CA ALA A 309 -11.97 -13.26 13.08
C ALA A 309 -11.05 -13.92 12.04
N ALA A 310 -9.76 -13.82 12.30
CA ALA A 310 -8.73 -14.63 11.65
C ALA A 310 -7.92 -15.30 12.75
N ASP A 311 -7.58 -16.57 12.57
CA ASP A 311 -7.00 -17.37 13.64
C ASP A 311 -6.21 -18.54 13.05
N ASN A 312 -5.38 -19.18 13.87
CA ASN A 312 -4.68 -20.40 13.52
C ASN A 312 -5.17 -21.58 14.39
N LYS A 313 -5.21 -22.76 13.80
CA LYS A 313 -5.58 -23.99 14.50
C LYS A 313 -4.59 -25.08 14.19
N ASP A 314 -3.97 -25.61 15.23
CA ASP A 314 -3.12 -26.79 15.11
C ASP A 314 -4.01 -28.02 14.92
N ALA A 315 -3.97 -28.62 13.72
CA ALA A 315 -4.67 -29.85 13.39
C ALA A 315 -3.77 -31.10 13.54
N GLY A 316 -2.74 -31.01 14.38
CA GLY A 316 -1.78 -32.08 14.67
C GLY A 316 -0.70 -32.25 13.60
N LEU A 317 -1.09 -32.54 12.36
CA LEU A 317 -0.16 -32.79 11.24
C LEU A 317 0.21 -31.53 10.46
N MET A 318 -0.67 -30.52 10.48
CA MET A 318 -0.45 -29.23 9.83
C MET A 318 -1.20 -28.13 10.58
N THR A 319 -0.65 -26.92 10.55
CA THR A 319 -1.36 -25.73 11.00
C THR A 319 -2.38 -25.33 9.95
N GLN A 320 -3.60 -25.07 10.37
CA GLN A 320 -4.65 -24.54 9.52
C GLN A 320 -4.81 -23.04 9.80
N LEU A 321 -4.90 -22.25 8.74
CA LEU A 321 -5.15 -20.82 8.84
C LEU A 321 -6.63 -20.56 8.57
N TRP A 322 -7.33 -20.00 9.55
CA TRP A 322 -8.78 -19.85 9.54
C TRP A 322 -9.15 -18.39 9.29
N LEU A 323 -10.14 -18.17 8.43
CA LEU A 323 -10.83 -16.90 8.25
C LEU A 323 -12.32 -17.14 8.53
N VAL A 324 -12.84 -16.48 9.55
CA VAL A 324 -14.19 -16.66 10.09
C VAL A 324 -15.07 -15.47 9.72
N THR A 325 -16.22 -15.76 9.11
CA THR A 325 -17.19 -14.77 8.62
C THR A 325 -18.62 -15.14 9.01
N GLU A 326 -19.55 -14.20 8.86
CA GLU A 326 -20.98 -14.46 8.99
C GLU A 326 -21.45 -15.52 7.98
N TYR A 327 -22.19 -16.54 8.44
CA TYR A 327 -22.81 -17.50 7.53
C TYR A 327 -24.06 -16.93 6.86
N GLN A 328 -24.18 -17.12 5.53
CA GLN A 328 -25.39 -16.75 4.76
C GLN A 328 -26.12 -18.02 4.29
N PRO A 329 -27.30 -18.33 4.84
CA PRO A 329 -27.96 -19.62 4.59
C PRO A 329 -28.49 -19.79 3.16
N ARG A 330 -28.71 -18.70 2.43
CA ARG A 330 -29.14 -18.78 1.02
C ARG A 330 -27.97 -19.01 0.06
N GLY A 331 -26.73 -19.03 0.57
CA GLY A 331 -25.54 -19.25 -0.24
C GLY A 331 -25.23 -18.06 -1.15
N SER A 332 -24.57 -18.37 -2.27
CA SER A 332 -24.19 -17.38 -3.26
C SER A 332 -25.36 -16.96 -4.15
N LEU A 333 -25.22 -15.81 -4.83
CA LEU A 333 -26.16 -15.36 -5.83
C LEU A 333 -26.26 -16.38 -6.97
N TYR A 334 -25.16 -17.03 -7.33
CA TYR A 334 -25.16 -18.16 -8.27
C TYR A 334 -26.13 -19.27 -7.82
N ASP A 335 -26.08 -19.66 -6.54
CA ASP A 335 -26.94 -20.72 -5.99
C ASP A 335 -28.42 -20.33 -6.03
N VAL A 336 -28.73 -19.09 -5.67
CA VAL A 336 -30.10 -18.56 -5.68
C VAL A 336 -30.64 -18.49 -7.11
N LEU A 337 -29.88 -17.91 -8.04
CA LEU A 337 -30.31 -17.73 -9.43
C LEU A 337 -30.50 -19.05 -10.18
N THR A 338 -29.75 -20.09 -9.81
CA THR A 338 -29.90 -21.44 -10.37
C THR A 338 -31.19 -22.12 -9.91
N LYS A 339 -31.63 -21.86 -8.66
CA LYS A 339 -32.76 -22.57 -8.02
C LYS A 339 -34.08 -21.80 -8.10
N GLU A 340 -34.00 -20.47 -8.08
CA GLU A 340 -35.15 -19.59 -7.91
C GLU A 340 -35.36 -18.69 -9.13
N THR A 341 -36.58 -18.19 -9.29
CA THR A 341 -36.92 -17.07 -10.17
C THR A 341 -37.12 -15.83 -9.31
N LEU A 342 -36.80 -14.66 -9.85
CA LEU A 342 -36.96 -13.38 -9.17
C LEU A 342 -38.21 -12.66 -9.68
N ASP A 343 -38.87 -11.91 -8.82
CA ASP A 343 -39.74 -10.84 -9.26
C ASP A 343 -38.92 -9.55 -9.49
N MET A 344 -39.57 -8.51 -10.00
CA MET A 344 -38.91 -7.25 -10.33
C MET A 344 -38.37 -6.53 -9.09
N GLN A 345 -39.05 -6.62 -7.95
CA GLN A 345 -38.62 -5.99 -6.71
C GLN A 345 -37.39 -6.68 -6.12
N ALA A 346 -37.32 -8.02 -6.19
CA ALA A 346 -36.14 -8.79 -5.82
C ALA A 346 -34.95 -8.44 -6.72
N MET A 347 -35.16 -8.32 -8.04
CA MET A 347 -34.11 -7.89 -8.98
C MET A 347 -33.55 -6.52 -8.59
N PHE A 348 -34.42 -5.53 -8.32
CA PHE A 348 -33.97 -4.20 -7.89
C PHE A 348 -33.24 -4.25 -6.54
N LYS A 349 -33.79 -4.97 -5.57
CA LYS A 349 -33.20 -5.10 -4.22
C LYS A 349 -31.81 -5.72 -4.28
N MET A 350 -31.65 -6.82 -5.01
CA MET A 350 -30.36 -7.50 -5.18
C MET A 350 -29.38 -6.62 -5.97
N GLY A 351 -29.76 -6.13 -7.15
CA GLY A 351 -28.90 -5.29 -7.98
C GLY A 351 -28.44 -4.01 -7.26
N ARG A 352 -29.34 -3.35 -6.54
CA ARG A 352 -29.03 -2.17 -5.73
C ARG A 352 -28.03 -2.47 -4.62
N THR A 353 -28.24 -3.55 -3.87
CA THR A 353 -27.40 -3.88 -2.71
C THR A 353 -26.00 -4.32 -3.12
N ILE A 354 -25.87 -5.04 -4.24
CA ILE A 354 -24.57 -5.33 -4.86
C ILE A 354 -23.87 -4.02 -5.27
N ALA A 355 -24.56 -3.14 -5.99
CA ALA A 355 -23.99 -1.86 -6.42
C ALA A 355 -23.61 -0.96 -5.23
N ASN A 356 -24.38 -0.99 -4.13
CA ASN A 356 -24.08 -0.24 -2.91
C ASN A 356 -22.81 -0.76 -2.22
N GLY A 357 -22.67 -2.09 -2.08
CA GLY A 357 -21.45 -2.72 -1.54
C GLY A 357 -20.22 -2.39 -2.38
N LEU A 358 -20.33 -2.45 -3.71
CA LEU A 358 -19.23 -2.13 -4.61
C LEU A 358 -18.88 -0.63 -4.58
N ALA A 359 -19.88 0.25 -4.53
CA ALA A 359 -19.67 1.69 -4.40
C ALA A 359 -18.95 2.05 -3.10
N PHE A 360 -19.27 1.36 -2.01
CA PHE A 360 -18.59 1.51 -0.73
C PHE A 360 -17.15 0.98 -0.76
N LEU A 361 -16.88 -0.14 -1.45
CA LEU A 361 -15.50 -0.60 -1.67
C LEU A 361 -14.70 0.45 -2.44
N HIS A 362 -15.23 0.93 -3.55
CA HIS A 362 -14.59 1.87 -4.47
C HIS A 362 -14.38 3.28 -3.91
N SER A 363 -15.09 3.64 -2.84
CA SER A 363 -14.98 4.96 -2.21
C SER A 363 -13.84 5.01 -1.20
N GLU A 364 -13.23 6.18 -1.10
CA GLU A 364 -12.29 6.53 -0.05
C GLU A 364 -13.04 7.30 1.04
N VAL A 365 -12.77 7.00 2.31
CA VAL A 365 -13.34 7.73 3.46
C VAL A 365 -12.19 8.33 4.25
N GLY A 366 -12.10 9.67 4.23
CA GLY A 366 -11.14 10.43 5.02
C GLY A 366 -11.61 10.64 6.47
N GLY A 367 -10.74 11.24 7.29
CA GLY A 367 -10.99 11.55 8.69
C GLY A 367 -10.00 10.86 9.63
N THR A 368 -10.28 10.89 10.93
CA THR A 368 -9.43 10.28 11.98
C THR A 368 -9.26 8.77 11.77
N HIS A 369 -10.29 8.12 11.20
CA HIS A 369 -10.26 6.73 10.77
C HIS A 369 -10.34 6.67 9.25
N TYR A 370 -9.22 6.32 8.62
CA TYR A 370 -9.07 6.32 7.17
C TYR A 370 -9.49 4.97 6.56
N LYS A 371 -10.36 5.00 5.55
CA LYS A 371 -10.65 3.86 4.66
C LYS A 371 -10.06 4.14 3.27
N PRO A 372 -9.08 3.34 2.80
CA PRO A 372 -8.61 3.44 1.42
C PRO A 372 -9.70 3.04 0.43
N ALA A 373 -9.57 3.50 -0.82
CA ALA A 373 -10.38 2.96 -1.90
C ALA A 373 -9.91 1.53 -2.23
N ILE A 374 -10.87 0.63 -2.44
CA ILE A 374 -10.62 -0.80 -2.66
C ILE A 374 -11.29 -1.24 -3.96
N ALA A 375 -10.56 -1.98 -4.80
CA ALA A 375 -11.12 -2.66 -5.97
C ALA A 375 -11.09 -4.17 -5.76
N HIS A 376 -12.16 -4.86 -6.15
CA HIS A 376 -12.43 -6.26 -5.82
C HIS A 376 -11.64 -7.26 -6.67
N ARG A 377 -11.55 -7.03 -7.98
CA ARG A 377 -10.83 -7.83 -9.00
C ARG A 377 -11.36 -9.25 -9.28
N ASP A 378 -12.26 -9.80 -8.47
CA ASP A 378 -12.94 -11.08 -8.76
C ASP A 378 -14.46 -11.06 -8.54
N LEU A 379 -15.12 -9.98 -8.98
CA LEU A 379 -16.56 -9.83 -8.78
C LEU A 379 -17.32 -10.78 -9.72
N LYS A 380 -18.13 -11.66 -9.15
CA LYS A 380 -18.95 -12.68 -9.86
C LYS A 380 -20.11 -13.13 -8.98
N SER A 381 -21.12 -13.77 -9.56
CA SER A 381 -22.29 -14.28 -8.81
C SER A 381 -21.93 -15.28 -7.71
N LYS A 382 -20.85 -16.05 -7.84
CA LYS A 382 -20.34 -16.94 -6.77
C LYS A 382 -19.70 -16.21 -5.57
N ASN A 383 -19.22 -14.97 -5.76
CA ASN A 383 -18.59 -14.17 -4.71
C ASN A 383 -19.54 -13.10 -4.14
N ILE A 384 -20.84 -13.23 -4.40
CA ILE A 384 -21.89 -12.40 -3.84
C ILE A 384 -22.81 -13.34 -3.07
N LEU A 385 -23.02 -13.10 -1.79
CA LEU A 385 -23.91 -13.90 -0.96
C LEU A 385 -25.29 -13.23 -0.83
N VAL A 386 -26.33 -14.04 -0.69
CA VAL A 386 -27.70 -13.56 -0.49
C VAL A 386 -28.10 -13.74 0.98
N ARG A 387 -28.51 -12.65 1.61
CA ARG A 387 -28.98 -12.64 2.99
C ARG A 387 -30.43 -13.14 3.08
N SER A 388 -30.86 -13.58 4.26
CA SER A 388 -32.22 -14.09 4.48
C SER A 388 -33.32 -13.08 4.15
N ASN A 389 -33.04 -11.78 4.32
CA ASN A 389 -33.95 -10.69 3.96
C ASN A 389 -33.96 -10.38 2.43
N GLY A 390 -33.20 -11.10 1.61
CA GLY A 390 -33.12 -10.90 0.16
C GLY A 390 -32.19 -9.77 -0.30
N THR A 391 -31.42 -9.14 0.60
CA THR A 391 -30.31 -8.26 0.20
C THR A 391 -29.05 -9.07 -0.11
N CYS A 392 -28.10 -8.48 -0.84
CA CYS A 392 -26.82 -9.10 -1.15
C CYS A 392 -25.68 -8.49 -0.35
N CYS A 393 -24.63 -9.28 -0.13
CA CYS A 393 -23.33 -8.79 0.34
C CYS A 393 -22.17 -9.38 -0.49
N ILE A 394 -21.14 -8.58 -0.74
CA ILE A 394 -19.95 -8.99 -1.50
C ILE A 394 -18.99 -9.73 -0.55
N ALA A 395 -18.43 -10.85 -1.01
CA ALA A 395 -17.52 -11.73 -0.29
C ALA A 395 -16.23 -11.99 -1.10
N ASP A 396 -15.27 -12.70 -0.49
CA ASP A 396 -14.02 -13.15 -1.13
C ASP A 396 -13.14 -11.99 -1.64
N LEU A 397 -12.61 -11.22 -0.68
CA LEU A 397 -11.76 -10.06 -0.93
C LEU A 397 -10.27 -10.41 -1.12
N GLY A 398 -9.93 -11.70 -1.28
CA GLY A 398 -8.55 -12.18 -1.30
C GLY A 398 -7.69 -11.67 -2.46
N LEU A 399 -8.32 -11.16 -3.54
CA LEU A 399 -7.62 -10.56 -4.68
C LEU A 399 -7.70 -9.03 -4.72
N ALA A 400 -8.33 -8.41 -3.71
CA ALA A 400 -8.58 -6.98 -3.71
C ALA A 400 -7.28 -6.16 -3.60
N VAL A 401 -7.31 -4.95 -4.15
CA VAL A 401 -6.21 -3.98 -4.09
C VAL A 401 -6.66 -2.71 -3.39
N ARG A 402 -5.80 -2.13 -2.56
CA ARG A 402 -6.04 -0.88 -1.83
C ARG A 402 -5.27 0.26 -2.46
N TYR A 403 -5.89 1.43 -2.55
CA TYR A 403 -5.25 2.67 -2.97
C TYR A 403 -5.16 3.64 -1.80
N PHE A 404 -3.94 4.10 -1.55
CA PHE A 404 -3.63 5.08 -0.51
C PHE A 404 -3.36 6.43 -1.16
N SER A 405 -4.34 7.34 -1.13
CA SER A 405 -4.23 8.65 -1.77
C SER A 405 -3.12 9.53 -1.17
N THR A 406 -2.78 9.29 0.10
CA THR A 406 -1.75 10.02 0.86
C THR A 406 -0.36 9.88 0.26
N CYS A 407 -0.04 8.75 -0.35
CA CYS A 407 1.24 8.47 -1.00
C CYS A 407 1.12 8.11 -2.48
N GLY A 408 -0.10 8.09 -3.04
CA GLY A 408 -0.36 7.78 -4.44
C GLY A 408 -0.02 6.33 -4.83
N THR A 409 0.06 5.42 -3.85
CA THR A 409 0.48 4.04 -4.05
C THR A 409 -0.70 3.08 -4.08
N ILE A 410 -0.61 2.07 -4.96
CA ILE A 410 -1.50 0.92 -4.97
C ILE A 410 -0.76 -0.24 -4.30
N ASP A 411 -1.38 -0.82 -3.29
CA ASP A 411 -0.91 -2.01 -2.60
C ASP A 411 -1.25 -3.24 -3.46
N MET A 412 -0.27 -3.63 -4.27
CA MET A 412 -0.37 -4.65 -5.32
C MET A 412 0.15 -6.01 -4.85
N PRO A 413 -0.57 -7.10 -5.11
CA PRO A 413 -0.04 -8.45 -4.91
C PRO A 413 0.95 -8.84 -6.01
N ASP A 414 1.82 -9.82 -5.72
CA ASP A 414 2.83 -10.38 -6.64
C ASP A 414 2.25 -10.77 -8.03
N ASN A 415 0.97 -11.16 -8.10
CA ASN A 415 0.27 -11.49 -9.34
C ASN A 415 -0.77 -10.42 -9.75
N THR A 416 -0.44 -9.66 -10.79
CA THR A 416 -1.29 -8.60 -11.34
C THR A 416 -2.41 -9.12 -12.25
N LYS A 417 -2.24 -10.29 -12.88
CA LYS A 417 -3.25 -10.96 -13.71
C LYS A 417 -3.96 -12.05 -12.90
N ALA A 418 -5.01 -11.65 -12.18
CA ALA A 418 -5.80 -12.54 -11.34
C ALA A 418 -7.30 -12.24 -11.49
N GLY A 419 -8.13 -13.24 -11.16
CA GLY A 419 -9.60 -13.17 -11.26
C GLY A 419 -10.15 -14.31 -12.11
N THR A 420 -11.47 -14.45 -12.11
CA THR A 420 -12.19 -15.48 -12.86
C THR A 420 -12.27 -15.09 -14.32
N ARG A 421 -11.65 -15.90 -15.20
CA ARG A 421 -11.45 -15.62 -16.63
C ARG A 421 -12.72 -15.14 -17.34
N ARG A 422 -13.85 -15.81 -17.08
CA ARG A 422 -15.19 -15.48 -17.64
C ARG A 422 -15.66 -14.04 -17.37
N TYR A 423 -15.23 -13.45 -16.25
CA TYR A 423 -15.66 -12.12 -15.79
C TYR A 423 -14.61 -11.03 -16.02
N LEU A 424 -13.45 -11.37 -16.59
CA LEU A 424 -12.38 -10.41 -16.85
C LEU A 424 -12.77 -9.40 -17.92
N ALA A 425 -12.45 -8.13 -17.65
CA ALA A 425 -12.69 -7.04 -18.59
C ALA A 425 -11.78 -7.12 -19.82
N PRO A 426 -12.18 -6.54 -20.97
CA PRO A 426 -11.42 -6.57 -22.22
C PRO A 426 -9.95 -6.15 -22.05
N GLU A 427 -9.71 -5.05 -21.33
CA GLU A 427 -8.38 -4.50 -21.07
C GLU A 427 -7.49 -5.41 -20.19
N VAL A 428 -8.11 -6.31 -19.41
CA VAL A 428 -7.39 -7.31 -18.61
C VAL A 428 -7.01 -8.50 -19.49
N LEU A 429 -7.91 -8.91 -20.39
CA LEU A 429 -7.73 -10.04 -21.30
C LEU A 429 -6.66 -9.78 -22.36
N ASP A 430 -6.60 -8.58 -22.92
CA ASP A 430 -5.59 -8.19 -23.92
C ASP A 430 -4.30 -7.60 -23.32
N GLY A 431 -4.26 -7.40 -22.00
CA GLY A 431 -3.10 -6.87 -21.29
C GLY A 431 -2.88 -5.36 -21.46
N THR A 432 -3.87 -4.61 -21.94
CA THR A 432 -3.79 -3.14 -22.11
C THR A 432 -4.12 -2.34 -20.86
N MET A 433 -4.57 -3.00 -19.78
CA MET A 433 -4.89 -2.37 -18.50
C MET A 433 -3.68 -1.64 -17.90
N ASN A 434 -3.86 -0.37 -17.53
CA ASN A 434 -2.86 0.38 -16.76
C ASN A 434 -2.95 0.03 -15.26
N PHE A 435 -2.11 -0.92 -14.83
CA PHE A 435 -2.03 -1.39 -13.44
C PHE A 435 -1.49 -0.35 -12.45
N ASN A 436 -0.89 0.74 -12.92
CA ASN A 436 -0.39 1.83 -12.08
C ASN A 436 -1.49 2.86 -11.76
N HIS A 437 -2.65 2.77 -12.41
CA HIS A 437 -3.76 3.70 -12.20
C HIS A 437 -4.94 2.99 -11.54
N PHE A 438 -5.32 3.42 -10.33
CA PHE A 438 -6.32 2.71 -9.54
C PHE A 438 -7.71 2.64 -10.20
N ASP A 439 -8.07 3.66 -11.00
CA ASP A 439 -9.36 3.64 -11.71
C ASP A 439 -9.49 2.51 -12.72
N SER A 440 -8.36 1.99 -13.23
CA SER A 440 -8.38 0.83 -14.10
C SER A 440 -9.06 -0.35 -13.39
N TYR A 441 -8.73 -0.60 -12.13
CA TYR A 441 -9.34 -1.70 -11.35
C TYR A 441 -10.80 -1.44 -11.05
N ARG A 442 -11.17 -0.19 -10.68
CA ARG A 442 -12.57 0.18 -10.48
C ARG A 442 -13.38 -0.08 -11.74
N ARG A 443 -12.88 0.33 -12.90
CA ARG A 443 -13.55 0.15 -14.20
C ARG A 443 -13.64 -1.33 -14.59
N ALA A 444 -12.64 -2.14 -14.26
CA ALA A 444 -12.69 -3.58 -14.46
C ALA A 444 -13.79 -4.24 -13.61
N ASP A 445 -13.92 -3.88 -12.33
CA ASP A 445 -15.02 -4.36 -11.48
C ASP A 445 -16.40 -3.99 -12.05
N MET A 446 -16.53 -2.80 -12.66
CA MET A 446 -17.79 -2.36 -13.27
C MET A 446 -18.18 -3.20 -14.50
N TYR A 447 -17.20 -3.68 -15.27
CA TYR A 447 -17.47 -4.64 -16.34
C TYR A 447 -18.06 -5.92 -15.77
N SER A 448 -17.44 -6.48 -14.72
CA SER A 448 -17.91 -7.70 -14.06
C SER A 448 -19.28 -7.51 -13.40
N LEU A 449 -19.56 -6.33 -12.84
CA LEU A 449 -20.90 -5.98 -12.33
C LEU A 449 -21.95 -6.02 -13.45
N GLY A 450 -21.63 -5.52 -14.64
CA GLY A 450 -22.53 -5.58 -15.80
C GLY A 450 -22.94 -7.02 -16.15
N LEU A 451 -22.01 -7.97 -16.03
CA LEU A 451 -22.29 -9.40 -16.26
C LEU A 451 -23.19 -9.98 -15.14
N VAL A 452 -22.96 -9.61 -13.88
CA VAL A 452 -23.81 -10.04 -12.75
C VAL A 452 -25.22 -9.48 -12.88
N LEU A 453 -25.37 -8.22 -13.29
CA LEU A 453 -26.69 -7.63 -13.56
C LEU A 453 -27.44 -8.38 -14.67
N TRP A 454 -26.73 -8.91 -15.67
CA TRP A 454 -27.33 -9.74 -16.71
C TRP A 454 -27.82 -11.08 -16.16
N GLU A 455 -27.06 -11.71 -15.27
CA GLU A 455 -27.51 -12.93 -14.57
C GLU A 455 -28.80 -12.69 -13.77
N LEU A 456 -28.91 -11.55 -13.07
CA LEU A 456 -30.13 -11.15 -12.38
C LEU A 456 -31.31 -11.00 -13.37
N CYS A 457 -31.11 -10.21 -14.43
CA CYS A 457 -32.15 -9.92 -15.42
C CYS A 457 -32.71 -11.17 -16.10
N ARG A 458 -31.89 -12.20 -16.34
CA ARG A 458 -32.36 -13.49 -16.90
C ARG A 458 -33.35 -14.21 -16.04
N ARG A 459 -33.18 -14.14 -14.72
CA ARG A 459 -34.02 -14.86 -13.75
C ARG A 459 -35.20 -14.04 -13.27
N THR A 460 -35.32 -12.80 -13.70
CA THR A 460 -36.47 -11.94 -13.40
C THR A 460 -37.65 -12.31 -14.28
N LEU A 461 -38.79 -12.57 -13.65
CA LEU A 461 -40.06 -12.83 -14.32
C LEU A 461 -40.56 -11.55 -15.01
N ILE A 462 -40.75 -11.66 -16.32
CA ILE A 462 -41.31 -10.63 -17.19
C ILE A 462 -42.56 -11.24 -17.84
N ASN A 463 -43.72 -10.63 -17.61
CA ASN A 463 -45.01 -11.13 -18.10
C ASN A 463 -45.24 -12.62 -17.80
N GLY A 464 -44.80 -13.09 -16.62
CA GLY A 464 -44.97 -14.49 -16.18
C GLY A 464 -43.94 -15.48 -16.69
N SER A 465 -42.90 -15.05 -17.41
CA SER A 465 -41.83 -15.92 -17.95
C SER A 465 -40.44 -15.35 -17.70
N CYS A 466 -39.41 -16.20 -17.67
CA CYS A 466 -38.01 -15.79 -17.57
C CYS A 466 -37.10 -16.83 -18.24
N ASP A 467 -35.86 -16.45 -18.54
CA ASP A 467 -34.88 -17.34 -19.16
C ASP A 467 -34.27 -18.28 -18.13
N LYS A 468 -33.79 -19.45 -18.56
CA LYS A 468 -33.02 -20.35 -17.69
C LYS A 468 -31.74 -19.67 -17.22
N TYR A 469 -31.31 -20.04 -16.00
CA TYR A 469 -30.03 -19.60 -15.48
C TYR A 469 -28.91 -20.09 -16.38
N GLU A 470 -28.03 -19.17 -16.76
CA GLU A 470 -26.84 -19.43 -17.55
C GLU A 470 -25.73 -18.51 -17.07
N LEU A 471 -24.49 -18.96 -17.18
CA LEU A 471 -23.33 -18.11 -16.94
C LEU A 471 -23.15 -17.11 -18.10
N PRO A 472 -22.57 -15.92 -17.85
CA PRO A 472 -22.24 -15.00 -18.94
C PRO A 472 -21.36 -15.69 -19.98
N TYR A 473 -21.66 -15.51 -21.26
CA TYR A 473 -20.93 -16.16 -22.37
C TYR A 473 -21.09 -17.69 -22.46
N TYR A 474 -22.11 -18.30 -21.85
CA TYR A 474 -22.37 -19.75 -21.96
C TYR A 474 -22.49 -20.26 -23.40
N ASP A 475 -22.86 -19.39 -24.34
CA ASP A 475 -23.12 -19.66 -25.75
C ASP A 475 -21.90 -19.47 -26.66
N CYS A 476 -20.83 -18.80 -26.20
CA CYS A 476 -19.63 -18.54 -27.02
C CYS A 476 -18.33 -19.14 -26.49
N VAL A 477 -18.28 -19.60 -25.23
CA VAL A 477 -17.06 -20.20 -24.65
C VAL A 477 -17.38 -21.47 -23.86
N SER A 478 -16.34 -22.28 -23.64
CA SER A 478 -16.42 -23.49 -22.80
C SER A 478 -16.80 -23.17 -21.35
N MET A 479 -17.19 -24.18 -20.55
CA MET A 479 -17.64 -24.00 -19.16
C MET A 479 -16.54 -23.41 -18.24
N ASP A 480 -15.29 -23.84 -18.41
CA ASP A 480 -14.11 -23.28 -17.74
C ASP A 480 -13.15 -22.68 -18.77
N PRO A 481 -13.42 -21.44 -19.23
CA PRO A 481 -12.76 -20.94 -20.42
C PRO A 481 -11.30 -20.56 -20.16
N THR A 482 -10.46 -20.68 -21.18
CA THR A 482 -9.09 -20.15 -21.14
C THR A 482 -9.08 -18.64 -21.30
N VAL A 483 -7.94 -18.00 -20.99
CA VAL A 483 -7.77 -16.56 -21.23
C VAL A 483 -7.87 -16.26 -22.73
N ASP A 484 -7.34 -17.13 -23.58
CA ASP A 484 -7.36 -16.96 -25.03
C ASP A 484 -8.77 -17.12 -25.61
N GLU A 485 -9.55 -18.10 -25.13
CA GLU A 485 -10.96 -18.24 -25.52
C GLU A 485 -11.78 -16.99 -25.15
N MET A 486 -11.58 -16.47 -23.94
CA MET A 486 -12.24 -15.25 -23.49
C MET A 486 -11.78 -14.02 -24.29
N ARG A 487 -10.48 -13.90 -24.58
CA ARG A 487 -9.93 -12.82 -25.41
C ARG A 487 -10.52 -12.87 -26.81
N GLU A 488 -10.63 -14.05 -27.42
CA GLU A 488 -11.21 -14.21 -28.74
C GLU A 488 -12.71 -13.83 -28.76
N CYS A 489 -13.50 -14.29 -27.80
CA CYS A 489 -14.94 -13.93 -27.74
C CYS A 489 -15.15 -12.43 -27.41
N VAL A 490 -14.46 -11.89 -26.41
CA VAL A 490 -14.76 -10.57 -25.82
C VAL A 490 -14.02 -9.41 -26.51
N VAL A 491 -12.76 -9.62 -26.88
CA VAL A 491 -11.87 -8.57 -27.43
C VAL A 491 -11.89 -8.61 -28.95
N VAL A 492 -11.60 -9.78 -29.55
CA VAL A 492 -11.47 -9.90 -31.01
C VAL A 492 -12.84 -9.85 -31.69
N ALA A 493 -13.77 -10.72 -31.26
CA ALA A 493 -15.12 -10.76 -31.82
C ALA A 493 -16.05 -9.67 -31.23
N GLY A 494 -15.62 -8.97 -30.18
CA GLY A 494 -16.41 -7.90 -29.54
C GLY A 494 -17.74 -8.38 -28.94
N ARG A 495 -17.92 -9.68 -28.69
CA ARG A 495 -19.19 -10.24 -28.21
C ARG A 495 -19.49 -9.83 -26.78
N ARG A 496 -20.77 -9.77 -26.44
CA ARG A 496 -21.33 -9.55 -25.10
C ARG A 496 -22.47 -10.55 -24.87
N PRO A 497 -22.87 -10.83 -23.61
CA PRO A 497 -23.93 -11.79 -23.34
C PRO A 497 -25.23 -11.42 -24.07
N GLN A 498 -25.86 -12.40 -24.71
CA GLN A 498 -27.09 -12.18 -25.46
C GLN A 498 -28.22 -11.73 -24.53
N THR A 499 -28.91 -10.66 -24.93
CA THR A 499 -30.12 -10.18 -24.25
C THR A 499 -31.36 -10.71 -24.97
N SER A 500 -32.38 -11.12 -24.22
CA SER A 500 -33.66 -11.57 -24.81
C SER A 500 -34.38 -10.42 -25.51
N ASP A 501 -35.00 -10.67 -26.67
CA ASP A 501 -35.73 -9.65 -27.44
C ASP A 501 -36.89 -9.04 -26.63
N ASN A 502 -37.48 -9.84 -25.73
CA ASN A 502 -38.56 -9.42 -24.83
C ASN A 502 -38.13 -8.32 -23.85
N TRP A 503 -36.82 -8.19 -23.58
CA TRP A 503 -36.33 -7.15 -22.67
C TRP A 503 -36.32 -5.78 -23.32
N ALA A 504 -36.11 -5.71 -24.63
CA ALA A 504 -36.06 -4.44 -25.36
C ALA A 504 -37.43 -3.75 -25.42
N THR A 505 -38.51 -4.54 -25.46
CA THR A 505 -39.89 -4.04 -25.50
C THR A 505 -40.44 -3.69 -24.11
N HIS A 506 -39.91 -4.29 -23.04
CA HIS A 506 -40.37 -4.00 -21.69
C HIS A 506 -39.73 -2.71 -21.12
N PRO A 507 -40.53 -1.72 -20.64
CA PRO A 507 -40.02 -0.42 -20.20
C PRO A 507 -38.88 -0.51 -19.17
N THR A 508 -39.07 -1.30 -18.10
CA THR A 508 -38.06 -1.50 -17.06
C THR A 508 -36.80 -2.21 -17.56
N MET A 509 -36.96 -3.31 -18.29
CA MET A 509 -35.83 -4.14 -18.73
C MET A 509 -35.00 -3.43 -19.78
N SER A 510 -35.61 -2.57 -20.61
CA SER A 510 -34.87 -1.74 -21.57
C SER A 510 -33.88 -0.79 -20.86
N VAL A 511 -34.26 -0.24 -19.70
CA VAL A 511 -33.38 0.59 -18.86
C VAL A 511 -32.27 -0.25 -18.21
N MET A 512 -32.60 -1.43 -17.69
CA MET A 512 -31.59 -2.37 -17.15
C MET A 512 -30.59 -2.80 -18.23
N MET A 513 -31.07 -3.11 -19.45
CA MET A 513 -30.24 -3.43 -20.61
C MET A 513 -29.27 -2.31 -20.96
N ARG A 514 -29.75 -1.06 -21.01
CA ARG A 514 -28.87 0.09 -21.25
C ARG A 514 -27.80 0.20 -20.16
N MET A 515 -28.19 0.04 -18.90
CA MET A 515 -27.26 0.08 -17.76
C MET A 515 -26.19 -1.00 -17.85
N MET A 516 -26.56 -2.24 -18.19
CA MET A 516 -25.62 -3.35 -18.41
C MET A 516 -24.65 -3.04 -19.56
N ARG A 517 -25.17 -2.49 -20.68
CA ARG A 517 -24.36 -2.09 -21.83
C ARG A 517 -23.35 -1.00 -21.51
N GLU A 518 -23.74 -0.02 -20.70
CA GLU A 518 -22.85 1.02 -20.21
C GLU A 518 -21.84 0.48 -19.18
N CYS A 519 -22.15 -0.60 -18.45
CA CYS A 519 -21.20 -1.23 -17.54
C CYS A 519 -20.13 -2.08 -18.28
N TRP A 520 -20.51 -2.81 -19.33
CA TRP A 520 -19.59 -3.74 -20.02
C TRP A 520 -19.03 -3.21 -21.36
N THR A 521 -19.10 -1.90 -21.60
CA THR A 521 -18.51 -1.29 -22.79
C THR A 521 -16.99 -1.55 -22.87
N ALA A 522 -16.46 -1.67 -24.09
CA ALA A 522 -15.04 -1.91 -24.33
C ALA A 522 -14.16 -0.77 -23.79
N ASN A 523 -14.60 0.48 -23.96
CA ASN A 523 -13.91 1.64 -23.40
C ASN A 523 -14.13 1.71 -21.88
N ALA A 524 -13.12 1.31 -21.11
CA ALA A 524 -13.17 1.33 -19.65
C ALA A 524 -13.55 2.70 -19.06
N ALA A 525 -13.11 3.81 -19.67
CA ALA A 525 -13.40 5.16 -19.16
C ALA A 525 -14.86 5.58 -19.35
N ALA A 526 -15.60 4.95 -20.27
CA ALA A 526 -17.00 5.22 -20.51
C ALA A 526 -17.94 4.43 -19.58
N ARG A 527 -17.40 3.53 -18.74
CA ARG A 527 -18.21 2.69 -17.84
C ARG A 527 -18.84 3.51 -16.73
N LEU A 528 -20.06 3.14 -16.34
CA LEU A 528 -20.72 3.70 -15.17
C LEU A 528 -19.90 3.46 -13.90
N THR A 529 -20.08 4.32 -12.90
CA THR A 529 -19.60 4.05 -11.54
C THR A 529 -20.62 3.24 -10.75
N ALA A 530 -20.18 2.47 -9.74
CA ALA A 530 -21.08 1.68 -8.89
C ALA A 530 -22.14 2.56 -8.21
N LEU A 531 -21.78 3.77 -7.77
CA LEU A 531 -22.72 4.73 -7.21
C LEU A 531 -23.79 5.18 -8.22
N ARG A 532 -23.41 5.35 -9.50
CA ARG A 532 -24.36 5.70 -10.56
C ARG A 532 -25.33 4.55 -10.82
N VAL A 533 -24.84 3.31 -10.92
CA VAL A 533 -25.66 2.10 -11.05
C VAL A 533 -26.66 2.01 -9.90
N LYS A 534 -26.19 2.16 -8.65
CA LYS A 534 -27.05 2.13 -7.45
C LYS A 534 -28.18 3.16 -7.54
N LYS A 535 -27.85 4.43 -7.83
CA LYS A 535 -28.84 5.51 -7.97
C LYS A 535 -29.83 5.28 -9.13
N SER A 536 -29.37 4.71 -10.23
CA SER A 536 -30.23 4.39 -11.37
C SER A 536 -31.21 3.26 -11.06
N ILE A 537 -30.80 2.25 -10.31
CA ILE A 537 -31.71 1.19 -9.83
C ILE A 537 -32.71 1.75 -8.80
N ASP A 538 -32.27 2.59 -7.86
CA ASP A 538 -33.16 3.27 -6.91
C ASP A 538 -34.26 4.06 -7.64
N ALA A 539 -33.87 4.88 -8.63
CA ALA A 539 -34.81 5.69 -9.41
C ALA A 539 -35.78 4.82 -10.23
N LEU A 540 -35.30 3.74 -10.84
CA LEU A 540 -36.13 2.82 -11.61
C LEU A 540 -37.12 2.04 -10.72
N SER A 541 -36.67 1.62 -9.54
CA SER A 541 -37.51 0.95 -8.55
C SER A 541 -38.63 1.85 -8.04
N ALA A 542 -38.34 3.14 -7.78
CA ALA A 542 -39.35 4.12 -7.39
C ALA A 542 -40.39 4.35 -8.50
N PHE A 543 -39.92 4.53 -9.74
CA PHE A 543 -40.80 4.72 -10.89
C PHE A 543 -41.77 3.54 -11.10
N VAL A 544 -41.28 2.31 -10.98
CA VAL A 544 -42.13 1.10 -11.09
C VAL A 544 -43.13 1.01 -9.94
N ALA A 545 -42.73 1.37 -8.72
CA ALA A 545 -43.61 1.36 -7.56
C ALA A 545 -44.73 2.43 -7.63
N GLU A 546 -44.46 3.57 -8.26
CA GLU A 546 -45.46 4.62 -8.51
C GLU A 546 -46.44 4.26 -9.65
N SER A 547 -46.04 3.37 -10.55
CA SER A 547 -46.82 2.97 -11.74
C SER A 547 -47.65 1.69 -11.53
N ALA A 548 -47.50 1.01 -10.39
CA ALA A 548 -48.20 -0.20 -10.00
C ALA A 548 -49.31 0.12 -9.00
#